data_AF-A0A436BHQ0-F1
#
_entry.id   AF-A0A436BHQ0-F1
#
_cell.length_a   1.000
_cell.length_b   1.000
_cell.length_c   1.000
_cell.angle_alpha   90.00
_cell.angle_beta   90.00
_cell.angle_gamma   90.00
#
_symmetry.space_group_name_H-M   'P 1'
#
loop_
_entity.id
_entity.type
_entity.pdbx_description
1 polymer ?
#
loop_
_entity_poly.entity_id
_entity_poly.type
_entity_poly.pdbx_seq_one_letter_code
_entity_poly.pdbx_strand_id
1 'polypeptide(L)'
;LQGGSHILLEMNQNDLIKDRLETTRDEIRTLLRDAKIGYTGLAGTGRTLQVRITDPAQIDAAKTALKTLTDPVAAGLFTGGSVQEMTLDDSEPGLLKFNVTDAGIKYRTSTALTQSIEVVERRVNELGTTEPIVQRQGDDRILVQ
;
A
#
# COMPACT_ATOMS: atom_id res chain seq x y z
N LEU A 1 -17.39 -40.21 4.46
CA LEU A 1 -17.33 -38.95 3.70
C LEU A 1 -16.43 -38.00 4.49
N GLN A 2 -15.11 -38.02 4.25
CA GLN A 2 -14.19 -37.06 4.87
C GLN A 2 -14.39 -35.72 4.16
N GLY A 3 -15.37 -34.95 4.61
CA GLY A 3 -15.53 -33.57 4.18
C GLY A 3 -14.41 -32.75 4.78
N GLY A 4 -13.29 -32.64 4.08
CA GLY A 4 -12.20 -31.73 4.45
C GLY A 4 -12.77 -30.32 4.54
N SER A 5 -12.77 -29.75 5.75
CA SER A 5 -13.15 -28.35 5.96
C SER A 5 -12.10 -27.49 5.28
N HIS A 6 -12.49 -26.78 4.22
CA HIS A 6 -11.64 -25.80 3.57
C HIS A 6 -12.08 -24.39 3.99
N ILE A 7 -11.11 -23.53 4.27
CA ILE A 7 -11.35 -22.12 4.60
C ILE A 7 -10.79 -21.28 3.47
N LEU A 8 -11.63 -20.38 2.95
CA LEU A 8 -11.25 -19.38 1.96
C LEU A 8 -11.13 -18.03 2.66
N LEU A 9 -9.93 -17.46 2.64
CA LEU A 9 -9.66 -16.13 3.18
C LEU A 9 -9.45 -15.16 2.01
N GLU A 10 -10.12 -14.01 2.05
CA GLU A 10 -10.07 -12.98 1.01
C GLU A 10 -9.43 -11.69 1.53
N MET A 11 -8.55 -11.11 0.72
CA MET A 11 -7.88 -9.86 1.03
C MET A 11 -8.81 -8.67 0.74
N ASN A 12 -9.06 -7.84 1.74
CA ASN A 12 -9.81 -6.60 1.52
C ASN A 12 -8.91 -5.51 0.93
N GLN A 13 -9.01 -5.31 -0.38
CA GLN A 13 -8.22 -4.29 -1.08
C GLN A 13 -8.51 -2.87 -0.59
N ASN A 14 -9.74 -2.59 -0.12
CA ASN A 14 -10.08 -1.25 0.38
C ASN A 14 -9.35 -0.94 1.68
N ASP A 15 -9.18 -1.94 2.54
CA ASP A 15 -8.42 -1.78 3.79
C ASP A 15 -6.94 -1.52 3.48
N LEU A 16 -6.36 -2.27 2.52
CA LEU A 16 -4.98 -2.04 2.06
C LEU A 16 -4.77 -0.64 1.49
N ILE A 17 -5.72 -0.14 0.70
CA ILE A 17 -5.68 1.22 0.15
C ILE A 17 -5.73 2.24 1.29
N LYS A 18 -6.66 2.06 2.22
CA LYS A 18 -6.85 2.95 3.36
C LYS A 18 -5.59 3.02 4.22
N ASP A 19 -5.03 1.88 4.60
CA ASP A 19 -3.81 1.79 5.40
C ASP A 19 -2.63 2.46 4.69
N ARG A 20 -2.52 2.30 3.37
CA ARG A 20 -1.50 2.97 2.58
C ARG A 20 -1.71 4.50 2.56
N LEU A 21 -2.94 4.97 2.38
CA LEU A 21 -3.23 6.41 2.43
C LEU A 21 -2.92 7.02 3.80
N GLU A 22 -3.25 6.32 4.88
CA GLU A 22 -2.93 6.75 6.25
C GLU A 22 -1.42 6.83 6.48
N THR A 23 -0.67 5.79 6.07
CA THR A 23 0.78 5.78 6.15
C THR A 23 1.40 6.93 5.35
N THR A 24 0.99 7.12 4.10
CA THR A 24 1.50 8.20 3.25
C THR A 24 1.14 9.58 3.76
N ARG A 25 -0.03 9.74 4.39
CA ARG A 25 -0.42 10.98 5.05
C ARG A 25 0.57 11.34 6.15
N ASP A 26 0.97 10.37 6.96
CA ASP A 26 1.91 10.58 8.06
C ASP A 26 3.34 10.82 7.55
N GLU A 27 3.75 10.15 6.46
CA GLU A 27 5.00 10.42 5.75
C GLU A 27 5.04 11.86 5.22
N ILE A 28 3.98 12.35 4.54
CA ILE A 28 3.89 13.73 4.04
C ILE A 28 4.01 14.74 5.17
N ARG A 29 3.28 14.51 6.27
CA ARG A 29 3.35 15.38 7.45
C ARG A 29 4.79 15.49 7.95
N THR A 30 5.50 14.37 8.02
CA THR A 30 6.88 14.32 8.52
C THR A 30 7.83 15.03 7.55
N LEU A 31 7.81 14.66 6.26
CA LEU A 31 8.70 15.21 5.23
C LEU A 31 8.55 16.72 5.07
N LEU A 32 7.31 17.23 5.03
CA LEU A 32 7.08 18.67 4.92
C LEU A 32 7.49 19.42 6.19
N ARG A 33 7.29 18.82 7.37
CA ARG A 33 7.73 19.43 8.63
C ARG A 33 9.24 19.52 8.72
N ASP A 34 9.95 18.48 8.31
CA ASP A 34 11.42 18.44 8.31
C ASP A 34 12.00 19.46 7.31
N ALA A 35 11.34 19.62 6.16
CA ALA A 35 11.65 20.66 5.18
C ALA A 35 11.20 22.08 5.60
N LYS A 36 10.51 22.23 6.74
CA LYS A 36 9.93 23.48 7.25
C LYS A 36 8.96 24.14 6.26
N ILE A 37 8.17 23.33 5.56
CA ILE A 37 7.19 23.78 4.56
C ILE A 37 5.80 23.79 5.17
N GLY A 38 5.14 24.95 5.09
CA GLY A 38 3.76 25.12 5.53
C GLY A 38 2.78 24.42 4.59
N TYR A 39 1.81 23.70 5.15
CA TYR A 39 0.77 23.03 4.35
C TYR A 39 -0.59 23.03 5.06
N THR A 40 -1.65 22.87 4.27
CA THR A 40 -3.04 22.81 4.72
C THR A 40 -3.81 21.74 3.94
N GLY A 41 -5.01 21.38 4.42
CA GLY A 41 -5.92 20.51 3.67
C GLY A 41 -5.42 19.08 3.44
N LEU A 42 -4.49 18.58 4.27
CA LEU A 42 -3.98 17.21 4.19
C LEU A 42 -5.08 16.19 4.55
N ALA A 43 -5.68 15.62 3.50
CA ALA A 43 -6.81 14.71 3.60
C ALA A 43 -6.75 13.62 2.52
N GLY A 44 -7.25 12.43 2.85
CA GLY A 44 -7.36 11.29 1.93
C GLY A 44 -8.81 10.92 1.68
N THR A 45 -9.16 10.70 0.42
CA THR A 45 -10.50 10.30 -0.01
C THR A 45 -10.38 9.23 -1.10
N GLY A 46 -11.01 8.07 -0.88
CA GLY A 46 -10.99 6.96 -1.84
C GLY A 46 -9.57 6.41 -2.03
N ARG A 47 -8.92 6.77 -3.14
CA ARG A 47 -7.55 6.37 -3.51
C ARG A 47 -6.60 7.55 -3.64
N THR A 48 -7.06 8.75 -3.26
CA THR A 48 -6.34 10.00 -3.47
C THR A 48 -6.06 10.67 -2.13
N LEU A 49 -4.85 11.17 -1.97
CA LEU A 49 -4.44 12.02 -0.87
C LEU A 49 -4.08 13.39 -1.42
N GLN A 50 -4.61 14.45 -0.85
CA GLN A 50 -4.33 15.81 -1.29
C GLN A 50 -3.67 16.61 -0.17
N VAL A 51 -2.79 17.53 -0.56
CA VAL A 51 -2.16 18.50 0.35
C VAL A 51 -1.94 19.81 -0.38
N ARG A 52 -2.26 20.93 0.26
CA ARG A 52 -2.02 22.27 -0.29
C ARG A 52 -0.84 22.91 0.40
N ILE A 53 0.17 23.31 -0.38
CA ILE A 53 1.31 24.08 0.09
C ILE A 53 0.88 25.54 0.25
N THR A 54 1.15 26.14 1.40
CA THR A 54 0.66 27.50 1.71
C THR A 54 1.50 28.59 1.06
N ASP A 55 2.80 28.36 0.90
CA ASP A 55 3.73 29.30 0.27
C ASP A 55 4.01 28.87 -1.18
N PRO A 56 3.60 29.64 -2.19
CA PRO A 56 3.89 29.35 -3.59
C PRO A 56 5.39 29.23 -3.91
N ALA A 57 6.26 29.93 -3.19
CA ALA A 57 7.70 29.86 -3.39
C ALA A 57 8.31 28.53 -2.91
N GLN A 58 7.59 27.78 -2.07
CA GLN A 58 8.05 26.49 -1.53
C GLN A 58 7.51 25.27 -2.29
N ILE A 59 6.71 25.46 -3.35
CA ILE A 59 6.09 24.35 -4.08
C ILE A 59 7.15 23.37 -4.64
N ASP A 60 8.21 23.87 -5.26
CA ASP A 60 9.25 23.01 -5.84
C ASP A 60 10.09 22.30 -4.77
N ALA A 61 10.32 22.96 -3.64
CA ALA A 61 10.95 22.35 -2.47
C ALA A 61 10.06 21.22 -1.89
N ALA A 62 8.74 21.44 -1.84
CA ALA A 62 7.78 20.44 -1.39
C ALA A 62 7.75 19.24 -2.32
N LYS A 63 7.72 19.45 -3.64
CA LYS A 63 7.80 18.36 -4.63
C LYS A 63 9.08 17.55 -4.47
N THR A 64 10.20 18.22 -4.25
CA THR A 64 11.49 17.55 -4.00
C THR A 64 11.46 16.71 -2.72
N ALA A 65 10.93 17.27 -1.63
CA ALA A 65 10.82 16.57 -0.34
C ALA A 65 9.88 15.35 -0.40
N LEU A 66 8.81 15.43 -1.20
CA LEU A 66 7.80 14.38 -1.34
C LEU A 66 8.08 13.39 -2.47
N LYS A 67 9.16 13.57 -3.24
CA LYS A 67 9.49 12.75 -4.40
C LYS A 67 9.57 11.26 -4.06
N THR A 68 10.08 10.94 -2.86
CA THR A 68 10.22 9.57 -2.33
C THR A 68 8.90 8.80 -2.26
N LEU A 69 7.76 9.49 -2.17
CA LEU A 69 6.44 8.86 -2.12
C LEU A 69 6.00 8.30 -3.48
N THR A 70 6.55 8.87 -4.55
CA THR A 70 6.28 8.46 -5.94
C THR A 70 7.40 7.61 -6.53
N ASP A 71 8.48 7.40 -5.77
CA ASP A 71 9.61 6.60 -6.24
C ASP A 71 9.15 5.16 -6.46
N PRO A 72 9.53 4.53 -7.60
CA PRO A 72 9.17 3.16 -7.86
C PRO A 72 9.75 2.22 -6.80
N VAL A 73 8.90 1.33 -6.28
CA VAL A 73 9.34 0.29 -5.34
C VAL A 73 9.83 -0.91 -6.14
N ALA A 74 10.94 -1.51 -5.72
CA ALA A 74 11.44 -2.74 -6.32
C ALA A 74 10.42 -3.86 -6.08
N ALA A 75 9.72 -4.27 -7.14
CA ALA A 75 8.79 -5.37 -7.07
C ALA A 75 9.59 -6.67 -7.18
N GLY A 76 10.18 -7.09 -6.05
CA GLY A 76 10.76 -8.41 -5.81
C GLY A 76 11.91 -8.86 -6.73
N LEU A 77 12.72 -9.80 -6.24
CA LEU A 77 13.83 -10.37 -7.02
C LEU A 77 13.34 -11.16 -8.26
N PHE A 78 12.10 -11.65 -8.23
CA PHE A 78 11.56 -12.58 -9.23
C PHE A 78 10.83 -11.92 -10.40
N THR A 79 10.30 -10.69 -10.23
CA THR A 79 9.52 -10.00 -11.27
C THR A 79 10.32 -8.96 -12.06
N GLY A 80 11.56 -8.68 -11.67
CA GLY A 80 12.52 -7.89 -12.47
C GLY A 80 12.05 -6.46 -12.80
N GLY A 81 11.08 -5.94 -12.06
CA GLY A 81 10.40 -4.69 -12.37
C GLY A 81 10.34 -3.76 -11.16
N SER A 82 10.14 -2.47 -11.44
CA SER A 82 9.76 -1.50 -10.42
C SER A 82 8.27 -1.17 -10.57
N VAL A 83 7.58 -0.98 -9.45
CA VAL A 83 6.16 -0.63 -9.42
C VAL A 83 6.04 0.77 -8.87
N GLN A 84 5.44 1.65 -9.67
CA GLN A 84 5.06 2.97 -9.20
C GLN A 84 3.76 2.86 -8.43
N GLU A 85 3.85 2.86 -7.10
CA GLU A 85 2.68 2.70 -6.24
C GLU A 85 1.81 3.95 -6.18
N MET A 86 2.42 5.12 -6.33
CA MET A 86 1.74 6.40 -6.31
C MET A 86 2.18 7.31 -7.45
N THR A 87 1.22 8.07 -7.96
CA THR A 87 1.46 9.16 -8.90
C THR A 87 1.15 10.50 -8.26
N LEU A 88 1.90 11.52 -8.65
CA LEU A 88 1.64 12.91 -8.27
C LEU A 88 0.91 13.61 -9.41
N ASP A 89 -0.20 14.27 -9.07
CA ASP A 89 -0.90 15.25 -9.91
C ASP A 89 -0.74 16.63 -9.25
N ASP A 90 -0.08 17.52 -9.98
CA ASP A 90 0.23 18.91 -9.60
C ASP A 90 -0.37 19.91 -10.59
N SER A 91 -1.45 19.52 -11.29
CA SER A 91 -2.14 20.35 -12.30
C SER A 91 -2.68 21.67 -11.75
N GLU A 92 -3.01 21.73 -10.45
CA GLU A 92 -3.45 22.95 -9.78
C GLU A 92 -2.30 23.58 -8.96
N PRO A 93 -1.98 24.87 -9.16
CA PRO A 93 -0.91 25.53 -8.43
C PRO A 93 -1.06 25.44 -6.92
N GLY A 94 -0.05 24.87 -6.27
CA GLY A 94 0.02 24.71 -4.81
C GLY A 94 -0.79 23.53 -4.26
N LEU A 95 -1.57 22.81 -5.07
CA LEU A 95 -2.28 21.60 -4.65
C LEU A 95 -1.58 20.37 -5.22
N LEU A 96 -1.06 19.52 -4.34
CA LEU A 96 -0.41 18.26 -4.69
C LEU A 96 -1.36 17.11 -4.37
N LYS A 97 -1.69 16.28 -5.36
CA LYS A 97 -2.54 15.10 -5.22
C LYS A 97 -1.73 13.84 -5.49
N PHE A 98 -1.70 12.95 -4.51
CA PHE A 98 -1.10 11.62 -4.62
C PHE A 98 -2.19 10.61 -4.86
N ASN A 99 -2.09 9.85 -5.95
CA ASN A 99 -3.07 8.82 -6.30
C ASN A 99 -2.42 7.44 -6.21
N VAL A 100 -3.06 6.51 -5.50
CA VAL A 100 -2.65 5.11 -5.51
C VAL A 100 -2.95 4.51 -6.88
N THR A 101 -1.96 3.90 -7.51
CA THR A 101 -2.11 3.28 -8.84
C THR A 101 -2.69 1.87 -8.73
N ASP A 102 -3.34 1.39 -9.79
CA ASP A 102 -3.82 -0.01 -9.82
C ASP A 102 -2.67 -1.02 -9.75
N ALA A 103 -1.50 -0.65 -10.31
CA ALA A 103 -0.28 -1.46 -10.19
C ALA A 103 0.19 -1.55 -8.73
N GLY A 104 0.14 -0.44 -7.99
CA GLY A 104 0.43 -0.39 -6.56
C GLY A 104 -0.55 -1.22 -5.73
N ILE A 105 -1.85 -1.14 -6.03
CA ILE A 105 -2.88 -1.97 -5.38
C ILE A 105 -2.58 -3.45 -5.61
N LYS A 106 -2.35 -3.86 -6.86
CA LYS A 106 -2.04 -5.26 -7.19
C LYS A 106 -0.76 -5.75 -6.49
N TYR A 107 0.27 -4.91 -6.47
CA TYR A 107 1.52 -5.18 -5.77
C TYR A 107 1.28 -5.41 -4.28
N ARG A 108 0.62 -4.47 -3.60
CA ARG A 108 0.33 -4.58 -2.16
C ARG A 108 -0.55 -5.78 -1.83
N THR A 109 -1.58 -6.04 -2.63
CA THR A 109 -2.44 -7.22 -2.46
C THR A 109 -1.61 -8.51 -2.56
N SER A 110 -0.75 -8.63 -3.56
CA SER A 110 0.10 -9.82 -3.71
C SER A 110 1.10 -9.96 -2.55
N THR A 111 1.71 -8.87 -2.09
CA THR A 111 2.64 -8.90 -0.95
C THR A 111 1.94 -9.28 0.35
N ALA A 112 0.79 -8.67 0.63
CA ALA A 112 -0.02 -8.98 1.81
C ALA A 112 -0.49 -10.44 1.78
N LEU A 113 -0.80 -10.97 0.61
CA LEU A 113 -1.20 -12.36 0.43
C LEU A 113 -0.07 -13.33 0.78
N THR A 114 1.14 -13.10 0.25
CA THR A 114 2.31 -13.91 0.58
C THR A 114 2.60 -13.89 2.08
N GLN A 115 2.57 -12.72 2.72
CA GLN A 115 2.77 -12.59 4.16
C GLN A 115 1.69 -13.32 4.97
N SER A 116 0.44 -13.26 4.52
CA SER A 116 -0.68 -13.92 5.17
C SER A 116 -0.56 -15.44 5.08
N ILE A 117 -0.12 -16.00 3.94
CA ILE A 117 0.17 -17.43 3.79
C ILE A 117 1.19 -17.87 4.84
N GLU A 118 2.33 -17.19 4.96
CA GLU A 118 3.36 -17.53 5.95
C GLU A 118 2.84 -17.46 7.39
N VAL A 119 2.00 -16.47 7.72
CA VAL A 119 1.39 -16.35 9.05
C VAL A 119 0.44 -17.52 9.32
N VAL A 120 -0.44 -17.85 8.37
CA VAL A 120 -1.40 -18.96 8.50
C VAL A 120 -0.67 -20.29 8.64
N GLU A 121 0.34 -20.56 7.82
CA GLU A 121 1.17 -21.77 7.91
C GLU A 121 1.79 -21.93 9.30
N ARG A 122 2.41 -20.87 9.85
CA ARG A 122 2.98 -20.90 11.20
C ARG A 122 1.92 -21.19 12.26
N ARG A 123 0.77 -20.51 12.19
CA ARG A 123 -0.31 -20.65 13.18
C ARG A 123 -0.94 -22.04 13.20
N VAL A 124 -1.11 -22.66 12.05
CA VAL A 124 -1.71 -24.01 12.00
C VAL A 124 -0.69 -25.07 12.40
N ASN A 125 0.60 -24.89 12.06
CA ASN A 125 1.67 -25.78 12.54
C ASN A 125 1.81 -25.75 14.07
N GLU A 126 1.59 -24.61 14.71
CA GLU A 126 1.56 -24.46 16.18
C GLU A 126 0.45 -25.30 16.86
N LEU A 127 -0.61 -25.69 16.14
CA LEU A 127 -1.75 -26.46 16.68
C LEU A 127 -1.56 -27.99 16.59
N GLY A 128 -0.52 -28.46 15.87
CA GLY A 128 0.14 -29.74 16.15
C GLY A 128 -0.55 -31.06 15.77
N THR A 129 -1.54 -31.09 14.87
CA THR A 129 -2.27 -32.34 14.58
C THR A 129 -2.33 -32.80 13.11
N THR A 130 -2.03 -31.93 12.14
CA THR A 130 -2.03 -32.24 10.70
C THR A 130 -1.26 -31.15 9.94
N GLU A 131 -0.45 -31.49 8.93
CA GLU A 131 0.16 -30.49 8.03
C GLU A 131 -0.94 -29.90 7.12
N PRO A 132 -1.34 -28.64 7.32
CA PRO A 132 -2.32 -28.00 6.45
C PRO A 132 -1.71 -27.65 5.10
N ILE A 133 -2.52 -27.62 4.06
CA ILE A 133 -2.15 -27.09 2.76
C ILE A 133 -2.68 -25.67 2.67
N VAL A 134 -1.76 -24.69 2.70
CA VAL A 134 -2.08 -23.27 2.50
C VAL A 134 -1.64 -22.88 1.10
N GLN A 135 -2.58 -22.46 0.26
CA GLN A 135 -2.30 -22.14 -1.14
C GLN A 135 -2.94 -20.83 -1.56
N ARG A 136 -2.25 -20.09 -2.42
CA ARG A 136 -2.80 -18.92 -3.11
C ARG A 136 -3.90 -19.36 -4.08
N GLN A 137 -5.07 -18.75 -3.99
CA GLN A 137 -6.18 -18.94 -4.92
C GLN A 137 -6.51 -17.63 -5.64
N GLY A 138 -6.06 -17.50 -6.89
CA GLY A 138 -6.22 -16.26 -7.66
C GLY A 138 -5.34 -15.13 -7.14
N ASP A 139 -5.76 -13.87 -7.34
CA ASP A 139 -4.92 -12.71 -7.07
C ASP A 139 -4.98 -12.22 -5.62
N ASP A 140 -6.05 -12.56 -4.88
CA ASP A 140 -6.41 -11.96 -3.59
C ASP A 140 -6.92 -12.94 -2.52
N ARG A 141 -6.94 -14.26 -2.79
CA ARG A 141 -7.47 -15.25 -1.84
C ARG A 141 -6.47 -16.33 -1.44
N ILE A 142 -6.69 -16.92 -0.27
CA ILE A 142 -5.94 -18.04 0.29
C ILE A 142 -6.91 -19.18 0.59
N LEU A 143 -6.58 -20.37 0.12
CA LEU A 143 -7.24 -21.61 0.46
C LEU A 143 -6.43 -22.33 1.54
N VAL A 144 -7.11 -22.78 2.59
CA VAL A 144 -6.53 -23.60 3.66
C VAL A 144 -7.27 -24.93 3.71
N GLN A 145 -6.54 -26.06 3.70
CA GLN A 145 -7.06 -27.43 3.76
C GLN A 145 -6.31 -28.29 4.78
#